data_AF-A0A2M7U2Y0-F1
#
_entry.id   AF-A0A2M7U2Y0-F1
#
_cell.length_a   1.000
_cell.length_b   1.000
_cell.length_c   1.000
_cell.angle_alpha   90.00
_cell.angle_beta   90.00
_cell.angle_gamma   90.00
#
_symmetry.space_group_name_H-M   'P 1'
#
loop_
_entity.id
_entity.type
_entity.pdbx_description
1 polymer ?
#
loop_
_entity_poly.entity_id
_entity_poly.type
_entity_poly.pdbx_seq_one_letter_code
_entity_poly.pdbx_strand_id
1 'polypeptide(L)'
;MLNMIKKEEVWIYLSLTQQDLMSEGKFLIDFVKEQHFKDYSFLVFPYAKAYEGFLKQLFLDLEFISHHDYISDHIRIGKLMSPHLIRRLGEESVYAKIRDAAGEDLAHAIWSVWKVGRNEVFHYYPHNIKSLTHQEAIGVVEKILHTMVMAYKKLKMEIGS
;
A
#
# COMPACT_ATOMS: atom_id res chain seq x y z
N MET A 1 2.46 12.74 10.56
CA MET A 1 1.98 11.80 9.53
C MET A 1 2.21 12.31 8.09
N LEU A 2 1.35 13.15 7.48
CA LEU A 2 1.52 13.55 6.07
C LEU A 2 2.80 14.38 5.77
N ASN A 3 3.25 15.19 6.74
CA ASN A 3 4.49 15.96 6.61
C ASN A 3 5.75 15.09 6.53
N MET A 4 5.66 13.81 6.90
CA MET A 4 6.76 12.86 6.76
C MET A 4 6.97 12.53 5.28
N ILE A 5 5.93 12.05 4.61
CA ILE A 5 6.05 11.62 3.21
C ILE A 5 6.28 12.81 2.26
N LYS A 6 5.69 13.98 2.53
CA LYS A 6 5.84 15.18 1.68
C LYS A 6 7.28 15.70 1.55
N LYS A 7 8.17 15.31 2.46
CA LYS A 7 9.59 15.68 2.43
C LYS A 7 10.47 14.65 1.72
N GLU A 8 9.90 13.51 1.36
CA GLU A 8 10.61 12.40 0.73
C GLU A 8 10.40 12.45 -0.78
N GLU A 9 11.40 11.98 -1.55
CA GLU A 9 11.33 11.95 -3.02
C GLU A 9 10.16 11.13 -3.55
N VAL A 10 9.71 10.11 -2.79
CA VAL A 10 8.52 9.32 -3.13
C VAL A 10 7.29 10.20 -3.31
N TRP A 11 7.19 11.34 -2.64
CA TRP A 11 6.04 12.26 -2.81
C TRP A 11 5.97 12.82 -4.23
N ILE A 12 7.12 13.19 -4.80
CA ILE A 12 7.21 13.72 -6.17
C ILE A 12 6.88 12.62 -7.18
N TYR A 13 7.23 11.37 -6.85
CA TYR A 13 6.92 10.20 -7.66
C TYR A 13 5.41 9.86 -7.71
N LEU A 14 4.64 10.25 -6.69
CA LEU A 14 3.19 10.02 -6.69
C LEU A 14 2.48 10.92 -7.71
N SER A 15 1.48 10.36 -8.38
CA SER A 15 0.58 11.13 -9.24
C SER A 15 -0.23 12.14 -8.41
N LEU A 16 -0.73 13.19 -9.06
CA LEU A 16 -1.57 14.20 -8.41
C LEU A 16 -2.77 13.56 -7.70
N THR A 17 -3.45 12.62 -8.34
CA THR A 17 -4.60 11.91 -7.73
C THR A 17 -4.21 11.13 -6.47
N GLN A 18 -3.00 10.56 -6.40
CA GLN A 18 -2.53 9.88 -5.20
C GLN A 18 -2.19 10.87 -4.08
N GLN A 19 -1.58 12.01 -4.43
CA GLN A 19 -1.30 13.09 -3.50
C GLN A 19 -2.60 13.70 -2.93
N ASP A 20 -3.63 13.84 -3.76
CA ASP A 20 -4.96 14.31 -3.38
C ASP A 20 -5.61 13.35 -2.39
N LEU A 21 -5.67 12.04 -2.71
CA LEU A 21 -6.20 11.00 -1.82
C LEU A 21 -5.56 11.06 -0.42
N MET A 22 -4.23 11.21 -0.35
CA MET A 22 -3.55 11.28 0.94
C MET A 22 -3.83 12.60 1.70
N SER A 23 -3.97 13.71 0.97
CA SER A 23 -4.28 15.02 1.55
C SER A 23 -5.70 15.08 2.08
N GLU A 24 -6.67 14.56 1.32
CA GLU A 24 -8.06 14.37 1.74
C GLU A 24 -8.17 13.38 2.91
N GLY A 25 -7.41 12.28 2.89
CA GLY A 25 -7.32 11.36 4.01
C GLY A 25 -6.83 12.03 5.30
N LYS A 26 -5.88 12.97 5.19
CA LYS A 26 -5.41 13.74 6.36
C LYS A 26 -6.50 14.71 6.84
N PHE A 27 -7.18 15.38 5.91
CA PHE A 27 -8.32 16.22 6.25
C PHE A 27 -9.39 15.43 7.01
N LEU A 28 -9.73 14.22 6.55
CA LEU A 28 -10.68 13.34 7.24
C LEU A 28 -10.21 12.98 8.65
N ILE A 29 -8.94 12.61 8.81
CA ILE A 29 -8.37 12.31 10.14
C ILE A 29 -8.51 13.51 11.08
N ASP A 30 -8.19 14.72 10.61
CA ASP A 30 -8.31 15.91 11.44
C ASP A 30 -9.78 16.25 11.75
N PHE A 31 -10.67 16.07 10.78
CA PHE A 31 -12.10 16.34 10.91
C PHE A 31 -12.77 15.44 11.96
N VAL A 32 -12.40 14.16 12.01
CA VAL A 32 -13.06 13.20 12.92
C VAL A 32 -12.49 13.17 14.33
N LYS A 33 -11.47 13.98 14.66
CA LYS A 33 -10.86 14.02 16.00
C LYS A 33 -11.86 14.33 17.11
N GLU A 34 -12.80 15.23 16.81
CA GLU A 34 -13.85 15.67 17.73
C GLU A 34 -15.12 14.82 17.61
N GLN A 35 -15.08 13.73 16.83
CA GLN A 35 -16.23 12.88 16.53
C GLN A 35 -16.00 11.45 17.05
N HIS A 36 -17.08 10.79 17.46
CA HIS A 36 -17.03 9.42 17.94
C HIS A 36 -17.70 8.45 16.95
N PHE A 37 -16.87 7.61 16.32
CA PHE A 37 -17.32 6.52 15.46
C PHE A 37 -17.06 5.17 16.13
N LYS A 38 -17.88 4.17 15.78
CA LYS A 38 -17.67 2.78 16.25
C LYS A 38 -16.57 2.07 15.47
N ASP A 39 -16.26 2.55 14.27
CA ASP A 39 -15.25 1.99 13.39
C ASP A 39 -14.61 3.11 12.57
N TYR A 40 -13.29 3.21 12.65
CA TYR A 40 -12.46 4.19 11.96
C TYR A 40 -11.76 3.62 10.72
N SER A 41 -12.12 2.41 10.28
CA SER A 41 -11.58 1.76 9.07
C SER A 41 -11.67 2.63 7.81
N PHE A 42 -12.67 3.51 7.73
CA PHE A 42 -12.83 4.46 6.62
C PHE A 42 -11.66 5.46 6.49
N LEU A 43 -10.93 5.75 7.58
CA LEU A 43 -9.75 6.63 7.54
C LEU A 43 -8.57 5.99 6.80
N VAL A 44 -8.52 4.66 6.73
CA VAL A 44 -7.46 3.91 6.04
C VAL A 44 -7.66 3.95 4.53
N PHE A 45 -8.90 4.09 4.05
CA PHE A 45 -9.28 3.89 2.66
C PHE A 45 -8.50 4.77 1.66
N PRO A 46 -8.38 6.10 1.85
CA PRO A 46 -7.66 6.95 0.90
C PRO A 46 -6.19 6.53 0.76
N TYR A 47 -5.56 6.16 1.88
CA TYR A 47 -4.16 5.72 1.92
C TYR A 47 -3.96 4.35 1.29
N ALA A 48 -4.85 3.38 1.58
CA ALA A 48 -4.81 2.06 0.96
C ALA A 48 -4.97 2.15 -0.56
N LYS A 49 -5.87 3.03 -1.04
CA LYS A 49 -6.07 3.27 -2.47
C LYS A 49 -4.86 3.93 -3.13
N ALA A 50 -4.29 4.96 -2.50
CA ALA A 50 -3.07 5.61 -2.99
C ALA A 50 -1.90 4.62 -3.04
N TYR A 51 -1.77 3.77 -2.01
CA TYR A 51 -0.74 2.74 -1.92
C TYR A 51 -0.84 1.69 -3.03
N GLU A 52 -2.04 1.19 -3.32
CA GLU A 52 -2.24 0.22 -4.41
C GLU A 52 -1.85 0.82 -5.78
N GLY A 53 -2.22 2.07 -6.04
CA GLY A 53 -1.77 2.77 -7.25
C GLY A 53 -0.25 2.94 -7.29
N PHE A 54 0.38 3.23 -6.14
CA PHE A 54 1.81 3.44 -6.04
C PHE A 54 2.57 2.15 -6.35
N LEU A 55 2.13 1.04 -5.78
CA LEU A 55 2.72 -0.27 -6.06
C LEU A 55 2.56 -0.66 -7.52
N LYS A 56 1.40 -0.38 -8.13
CA LYS A 56 1.18 -0.62 -9.56
C LYS A 56 2.19 0.14 -10.42
N GLN A 57 2.37 1.43 -10.17
CA GLN A 57 3.33 2.25 -10.93
C GLN A 57 4.78 1.79 -10.67
N LEU A 58 5.14 1.57 -9.40
CA LEU A 58 6.48 1.12 -9.02
C LEU A 58 6.85 -0.20 -9.69
N PHE A 59 5.94 -1.18 -9.71
CA PHE A 59 6.21 -2.48 -10.32
C PHE A 59 6.20 -2.43 -11.85
N LEU A 60 5.43 -1.52 -12.45
CA LEU A 60 5.51 -1.29 -13.89
C LEU A 60 6.89 -0.71 -14.25
N ASP A 61 7.35 0.30 -13.51
CA ASP A 61 8.62 0.98 -13.74
C ASP A 61 9.86 0.10 -13.49
N LEU A 62 9.69 -1.01 -12.78
CA LEU A 62 10.72 -2.03 -12.50
C LEU A 62 10.54 -3.27 -13.38
N GLU A 63 9.58 -3.26 -14.32
CA GLU A 63 9.24 -4.39 -15.19
C GLU A 63 8.84 -5.66 -14.41
N PHE A 64 8.40 -5.51 -13.15
CA PHE A 64 7.88 -6.61 -12.34
C PHE A 64 6.48 -7.04 -12.80
N ILE A 65 5.75 -6.11 -13.43
CA ILE A 65 4.50 -6.37 -14.14
C ILE A 65 4.56 -5.73 -15.53
N SER A 66 3.80 -6.27 -16.49
CA SER A 66 3.72 -5.69 -17.83
C SER A 66 2.78 -4.48 -17.88
N HIS A 67 2.85 -3.70 -18.95
CA HIS A 67 1.87 -2.63 -19.20
C HIS A 67 0.44 -3.17 -19.31
N HIS A 68 0.27 -4.36 -19.88
CA HIS A 68 -1.02 -5.05 -19.93
C HIS A 68 -1.55 -5.33 -18.52
N ASP A 69 -0.70 -5.78 -17.60
CA ASP A 69 -1.08 -6.04 -16.21
C ASP A 69 -1.43 -4.77 -15.45
N TYR A 70 -0.75 -3.67 -15.77
CA TYR A 70 -0.99 -2.36 -15.18
C TYR A 70 -2.39 -1.83 -15.51
N ILE A 71 -2.79 -1.88 -16.79
CA ILE A 71 -4.09 -1.38 -17.28
C ILE A 71 -5.26 -2.34 -17.00
N SER A 72 -4.98 -3.62 -16.74
CA SER A 72 -6.02 -4.63 -16.54
C SER A 72 -6.78 -4.44 -15.22
N ASP A 73 -8.11 -4.40 -15.31
CA ASP A 73 -9.01 -4.43 -14.15
C ASP A 73 -9.10 -5.81 -13.50
N HIS A 74 -8.66 -6.87 -14.21
CA HIS A 74 -8.72 -8.24 -13.73
C HIS A 74 -7.51 -8.61 -12.85
N ILE A 75 -6.41 -7.89 -12.99
CA ILE A 75 -5.18 -8.17 -12.25
C ILE A 75 -5.18 -7.40 -10.94
N ARG A 76 -5.25 -8.19 -9.85
CA ARG A 76 -5.14 -7.68 -8.48
C ARG A 76 -3.70 -7.83 -8.01
N ILE A 77 -3.02 -6.72 -7.82
CA ILE A 77 -1.61 -6.68 -7.44
C ILE A 77 -1.30 -7.52 -6.19
N GLY A 78 -2.22 -7.55 -5.22
CA GLY A 78 -2.02 -8.36 -4.03
C GLY A 78 -2.11 -9.87 -4.20
N LYS A 79 -2.66 -10.38 -5.33
CA LYS A 79 -2.49 -11.78 -5.69
C LYS A 79 -1.06 -12.04 -6.18
N LEU A 80 -0.51 -11.14 -7.00
CA LEU A 80 0.86 -11.26 -7.51
C LEU A 80 1.90 -11.15 -6.39
N MET A 81 1.62 -10.32 -5.37
CA MET A 81 2.45 -10.16 -4.18
C MET A 81 2.22 -11.24 -3.12
N SER A 82 1.33 -12.21 -3.31
CA SER A 82 1.06 -13.21 -2.26
C SER A 82 2.19 -14.23 -2.16
N PRO A 83 2.86 -14.38 -0.99
CA PRO A 83 3.93 -15.37 -0.81
C PRO A 83 3.42 -16.81 -1.01
N HIS A 84 2.15 -17.06 -0.67
CA HIS A 84 1.52 -18.37 -0.87
C HIS A 84 1.35 -18.76 -2.35
N LEU A 85 1.46 -17.79 -3.27
CA LEU A 85 1.26 -18.03 -4.70
C LEU A 85 2.57 -18.15 -5.47
N ILE A 86 3.73 -18.03 -4.81
CA ILE A 86 5.04 -18.15 -5.47
C ILE A 86 5.15 -19.47 -6.25
N ARG A 87 4.79 -20.61 -5.65
CA ARG A 87 4.85 -21.92 -6.32
C ARG A 87 4.00 -22.02 -7.58
N ARG A 88 2.91 -21.24 -7.66
CA ARG A 88 1.99 -21.25 -8.80
C ARG A 88 2.38 -20.22 -9.86
N LEU A 89 2.86 -19.07 -9.43
CA LEU A 89 3.21 -17.95 -10.30
C LEU A 89 4.63 -18.06 -10.86
N GLY A 90 5.53 -18.78 -10.17
CA GLY A 90 6.92 -18.90 -10.57
C GLY A 90 7.57 -17.53 -10.74
N GLU A 91 8.15 -17.30 -11.91
CA GLU A 91 8.81 -16.04 -12.30
C GLU A 91 7.85 -14.85 -12.36
N GLU A 92 6.54 -15.07 -12.52
CA GLU A 92 5.52 -14.01 -12.50
C GLU A 92 5.15 -13.53 -11.08
N SER A 93 5.74 -14.14 -10.05
CA SER A 93 5.50 -13.70 -8.68
C SER A 93 6.22 -12.39 -8.40
N VAL A 94 5.45 -11.30 -8.32
CA VAL A 94 5.96 -9.99 -7.87
C VAL A 94 6.61 -10.10 -6.47
N TYR A 95 6.09 -10.96 -5.58
CA TYR A 95 6.75 -11.22 -4.29
C TYR A 95 8.17 -11.76 -4.47
N ALA A 96 8.36 -12.75 -5.34
CA ALA A 96 9.67 -13.31 -5.62
C ALA A 96 10.60 -12.25 -6.25
N LYS A 97 10.11 -11.48 -7.22
CA LYS A 97 10.88 -10.39 -7.84
C LYS A 97 11.36 -9.35 -6.82
N ILE A 98 10.50 -8.93 -5.88
CA ILE A 98 10.91 -8.01 -4.79
C ILE A 98 11.93 -8.67 -3.86
N ARG A 99 11.70 -9.92 -3.47
CA ARG A 99 12.60 -10.68 -2.59
C ARG A 99 13.99 -10.77 -3.20
N ASP A 100 14.07 -11.11 -4.48
CA ASP A 100 15.33 -11.31 -5.19
C ASP A 100 16.05 -9.97 -5.41
N ALA A 101 15.30 -8.88 -5.60
CA ALA A 101 15.84 -7.54 -5.79
C ALA A 101 16.31 -6.86 -4.48
N ALA A 102 15.52 -6.98 -3.39
CA ALA A 102 15.69 -6.15 -2.19
C ALA A 102 15.51 -6.92 -0.86
N GLY A 103 15.45 -8.25 -0.91
CA GLY A 103 15.37 -9.11 0.27
C GLY A 103 13.94 -9.45 0.69
N GLU A 104 13.82 -10.56 1.43
CA GLU A 104 12.54 -11.11 1.88
C GLU A 104 11.79 -10.17 2.83
N ASP A 105 12.51 -9.46 3.71
CA ASP A 105 11.91 -8.54 4.67
C ASP A 105 11.10 -7.44 3.97
N LEU A 106 11.62 -6.88 2.87
CA LEU A 106 10.89 -5.86 2.11
C LEU A 106 9.70 -6.46 1.37
N ALA A 107 9.86 -7.62 0.74
CA ALA A 107 8.76 -8.31 0.06
C ALA A 107 7.61 -8.61 1.03
N HIS A 108 7.94 -9.08 2.22
CA HIS A 108 6.97 -9.36 3.27
C HIS A 108 6.32 -8.09 3.83
N ALA A 109 7.09 -7.02 4.05
CA ALA A 109 6.57 -5.74 4.52
C ALA A 109 5.55 -5.14 3.54
N ILE A 110 5.88 -5.11 2.24
CA ILE A 110 4.99 -4.60 1.18
C ILE A 110 3.69 -5.41 1.12
N TRP A 111 3.79 -6.74 1.08
CA TRP A 111 2.62 -7.60 1.00
C TRP A 111 1.75 -7.51 2.26
N SER A 112 2.35 -7.57 3.45
CA SER A 112 1.62 -7.56 4.72
C SER A 112 0.85 -6.26 4.93
N VAL A 113 1.43 -5.12 4.57
CA VAL A 113 0.77 -3.81 4.66
C VAL A 113 -0.37 -3.69 3.66
N TRP A 114 -0.21 -4.18 2.43
CA TRP A 114 -1.33 -4.25 1.47
C TRP A 114 -2.44 -5.17 2.00
N LYS A 115 -2.10 -6.34 2.54
CA LYS A 115 -3.06 -7.31 3.09
C LYS A 115 -3.85 -6.70 4.24
N VAL A 116 -3.19 -6.08 5.22
CA VAL A 116 -3.87 -5.44 6.36
C VAL A 116 -4.70 -4.26 5.87
N GLY A 117 -4.06 -3.27 5.25
CA GLY A 117 -4.68 -1.99 4.93
C GLY A 117 -5.80 -2.06 3.89
N ARG A 118 -5.72 -2.97 2.93
CA ARG A 118 -6.67 -3.05 1.80
C ARG A 118 -7.58 -4.28 1.85
N ASN A 119 -7.15 -5.41 2.39
CA ASN A 119 -8.03 -6.59 2.46
C ASN A 119 -8.67 -6.76 3.82
N GLU A 120 -7.89 -6.82 4.91
CA GLU A 120 -8.44 -7.21 6.20
C GLU A 120 -9.29 -6.11 6.84
N VAL A 121 -8.88 -4.84 6.70
CA VAL A 121 -9.61 -3.68 7.25
C VAL A 121 -11.01 -3.51 6.65
N PHE A 122 -11.22 -3.94 5.40
CA PHE A 122 -12.51 -3.80 4.71
C PHE A 122 -13.30 -5.11 4.61
N HIS A 123 -12.79 -6.20 5.17
CA HIS A 123 -13.46 -7.48 5.12
C HIS A 123 -14.43 -7.61 6.31
N TYR A 124 -15.72 -7.75 6.01
CA TYR A 124 -16.74 -8.01 7.02
C TYR A 124 -16.67 -9.47 7.48
N TYR A 125 -16.37 -9.72 8.76
CA TYR A 125 -16.52 -11.06 9.34
C TYR A 125 -17.76 -11.10 10.25
N PRO A 126 -18.75 -12.00 9.98
CA PRO A 126 -20.00 -12.06 10.74
C PRO A 126 -19.84 -12.23 12.25
N HIS A 127 -18.73 -12.82 12.70
CA HIS A 127 -18.44 -13.09 14.11
C HIS A 127 -17.41 -12.12 14.71
N ASN A 128 -16.83 -11.21 13.91
CA ASN A 128 -15.86 -10.22 14.36
C ASN A 128 -15.75 -9.11 13.30
N ILE A 129 -16.46 -8.00 13.49
CA ILE A 129 -16.47 -6.89 12.53
C ILE A 129 -15.06 -6.29 12.31
N LYS A 130 -14.05 -6.65 13.13
CA LYS A 130 -12.67 -6.14 13.06
C LYS A 130 -12.63 -4.60 12.95
N SER A 131 -13.53 -3.93 13.68
CA SER A 131 -13.58 -2.47 13.73
C SER A 131 -12.27 -1.92 14.25
N LEU A 132 -11.81 -0.82 13.65
CA LEU A 132 -10.63 -0.11 14.14
C LEU A 132 -11.04 1.04 15.05
N THR A 133 -10.31 1.21 16.15
CA THR A 133 -10.26 2.46 16.89
C THR A 133 -9.55 3.53 16.06
N HIS A 134 -9.74 4.80 16.43
CA HIS A 134 -9.06 5.92 15.78
C HIS A 134 -7.53 5.76 15.77
N GLN A 135 -6.95 5.32 16.90
CA GLN A 135 -5.51 5.11 17.01
C GLN A 135 -5.02 3.94 16.15
N GLU A 136 -5.76 2.84 16.07
CA GLU A 136 -5.41 1.71 15.21
C GLU A 136 -5.46 2.09 13.73
N ALA A 137 -6.47 2.86 13.32
CA ALA A 137 -6.57 3.36 11.95
C ALA A 137 -5.36 4.24 11.58
N ILE A 138 -4.96 5.17 12.45
CA ILE A 138 -3.74 5.98 12.26
C ILE A 138 -2.50 5.07 12.16
N GLY A 139 -2.38 4.07 13.04
CA GLY A 139 -1.26 3.13 13.00
C GLY A 139 -1.16 2.35 11.68
N VAL A 140 -2.29 1.99 11.08
CA VAL A 140 -2.32 1.36 9.73
C VAL A 140 -1.87 2.36 8.66
N VAL A 141 -2.35 3.61 8.72
CA VAL A 141 -1.94 4.67 7.78
C VAL A 141 -0.45 4.94 7.86
N GLU A 142 0.12 5.04 9.07
CA GLU A 142 1.56 5.25 9.24
C GLU A 142 2.39 4.12 8.67
N LYS A 143 1.97 2.86 8.86
CA LYS A 143 2.61 1.69 8.25
C LYS A 143 2.56 1.74 6.72
N ILE A 144 1.43 2.16 6.14
CA ILE A 144 1.32 2.37 4.69
C ILE A 144 2.35 3.40 4.21
N LEU A 145 2.35 4.59 4.80
CA LEU A 145 3.24 5.68 4.38
C LEU A 145 4.72 5.31 4.53
N HIS A 146 5.09 4.68 5.66
CA HIS A 146 6.46 4.24 5.88
C HIS A 146 6.89 3.18 4.85
N THR A 147 6.02 2.22 4.54
CA THR A 147 6.31 1.16 3.57
C THR A 147 6.46 1.72 2.15
N MET A 148 5.71 2.77 1.80
CA MET A 148 5.90 3.48 0.52
C MET A 148 7.29 4.09 0.39
N VAL A 149 7.73 4.81 1.43
CA VAL A 149 9.07 5.42 1.47
C VAL A 149 10.15 4.35 1.37
N MET A 150 10.03 3.27 2.15
CA MET A 150 10.99 2.17 2.14
C MET A 150 11.04 1.46 0.78
N ALA A 151 9.89 1.12 0.21
CA ALA A 151 9.80 0.46 -1.09
C ALA A 151 10.40 1.32 -2.20
N TYR A 152 10.10 2.62 -2.23
CA TYR A 152 10.66 3.54 -3.21
C TYR A 152 12.18 3.64 -3.10
N LYS A 153 12.73 3.85 -1.90
CA LYS A 153 14.17 3.92 -1.69
C LYS A 153 14.88 2.64 -2.10
N LYS A 154 14.40 1.49 -1.60
CA LYS A 154 15.04 0.19 -1.80
C LYS A 154 14.90 -0.36 -3.22
N LEU A 155 13.81 -0.09 -3.91
CA LEU A 155 13.56 -0.66 -5.24
C LEU A 155 13.82 0.33 -6.37
N LYS A 156 13.46 1.60 -6.22
CA LYS A 156 13.60 2.57 -7.31
C LYS A 156 14.92 3.31 -7.27
N MET A 157 15.35 3.78 -6.10
CA MET A 157 16.59 4.55 -5.98
C MET A 157 17.83 3.66 -5.97
N GLU A 158 17.83 2.60 -5.17
CA GLU A 158 19.01 1.73 -5.00
C GLU A 158 19.23 0.76 -6.17
N ILE A 159 18.16 0.35 -6.88
CA ILE A 159 18.23 -0.67 -7.95
C ILE A 159 17.94 -0.09 -9.33
N GLY A 160 17.09 0.95 -9.41
CA GLY A 160 16.68 1.58 -10.67
C GLY A 160 17.60 2.69 -11.18
N SER A 161 18.85 2.75 -10.69
CA SER A 161 19.92 3.68 -11.14
C SER A 161 20.82 3.02 -12.18
#